data_AF-A0A7C3SWZ9-F1
#
_entry.id   AF-A0A7C3SWZ9-F1
#
_cell.length_a   1.000
_cell.length_b   1.000
_cell.length_c   1.000
_cell.angle_alpha   90.00
_cell.angle_beta   90.00
_cell.angle_gamma   90.00
#
_symmetry.space_group_name_H-M   'P 1'
#
loop_
_entity.id
_entity.type
_entity.pdbx_description
1 polymer ?
#
loop_
_entity_poly.entity_id
_entity_poly.type
_entity_poly.pdbx_seq_one_letter_code
_entity_poly.pdbx_strand_id
1 'polypeptide(L)'
;QVVPGRTFRWRGYYDYDLNDAHTLETQLNVFEDFRPAIPEEYRDSEFVFLANIDPVLQSMVLDQVRSPRLVLCDTMNYWIENRRDALLETVSRVDYLLLNDAEARQLAGEPNLIAAGRKLLEMGPSRVIIKKGEHGVIMLGEGTFFSLPAYPLESVFDPTGAGDSFGGGFLGFLSREPEMTEESIRRAVVYGSVTASFAVEDFSCRRLGALTREDIEARFREFMEITCF
;
A
#
# COMPACT_ATOMS: atom_id res chain seq x y z
N GLN A 1 -20.06 12.18 0.55
CA GLN A 1 -20.47 13.39 1.30
C GLN A 1 -19.72 14.61 0.79
N VAL A 2 -20.34 15.79 0.79
CA VAL A 2 -19.70 17.05 0.36
C VAL A 2 -19.77 18.03 1.54
N VAL A 3 -18.63 18.57 1.95
CA VAL A 3 -18.51 19.51 3.07
C VAL A 3 -17.78 20.78 2.62
N PRO A 4 -18.13 21.96 3.17
CA PRO A 4 -17.40 23.19 2.90
C PRO A 4 -16.03 23.17 3.59
N GLY A 5 -14.97 23.63 2.91
CA GLY A 5 -13.63 23.71 3.48
C GLY A 5 -12.52 23.59 2.43
N ARG A 6 -11.26 23.67 2.86
CA ARG A 6 -10.10 23.44 1.98
C ARG A 6 -9.87 21.94 1.81
N THR A 7 -9.48 21.49 0.63
CA THR A 7 -9.01 20.10 0.43
C THR A 7 -7.75 19.84 1.25
N PHE A 8 -7.51 18.59 1.65
CA PHE A 8 -6.24 18.12 2.20
C PHE A 8 -5.05 18.66 1.39
N ARG A 9 -4.00 19.09 2.09
CA ARG A 9 -2.74 19.50 1.46
C ARG A 9 -1.57 18.83 2.18
N TRP A 10 -0.69 18.24 1.38
CA TRP A 10 0.59 17.73 1.85
C TRP A 10 1.71 18.37 1.04
N ARG A 11 2.82 18.65 1.71
CA ARG A 11 4.06 19.12 1.09
C ARG A 11 5.20 18.32 1.70
N GLY A 12 6.00 17.71 0.84
CA GLY A 12 7.22 17.03 1.23
C GLY A 12 8.29 17.17 0.15
N TYR A 13 9.44 16.58 0.43
CA TYR A 13 10.53 16.40 -0.51
C TYR A 13 11.13 15.01 -0.34
N TYR A 14 11.86 14.55 -1.35
CA TYR A 14 12.63 13.32 -1.31
C TYR A 14 14.11 13.65 -1.31
N ASP A 15 14.92 12.80 -0.68
CA ASP A 15 16.37 12.88 -0.74
C ASP A 15 16.91 12.34 -2.07
N TYR A 16 18.24 12.27 -2.20
CA TYR A 16 18.93 11.84 -3.42
C TYR A 16 18.55 10.41 -3.87
N ASP A 17 18.25 9.52 -2.93
CA ASP A 17 17.86 8.13 -3.20
C ASP A 17 16.40 7.98 -3.66
N LEU A 18 15.62 9.06 -3.66
CA LEU A 18 14.20 9.09 -4.05
C LEU A 18 13.35 8.02 -3.35
N ASN A 19 13.73 7.61 -2.15
CA ASN A 19 13.04 6.53 -1.41
C ASN A 19 12.30 7.07 -0.19
N ASP A 20 12.98 7.84 0.66
CA ASP A 20 12.39 8.37 1.89
C ASP A 20 11.75 9.74 1.67
N ALA A 21 10.47 9.85 2.02
CA ALA A 21 9.71 11.10 1.96
C ALA A 21 9.83 11.90 3.26
N HIS A 22 10.31 13.13 3.17
CA HIS A 22 10.32 14.08 4.29
C HIS A 22 9.08 14.98 4.23
N THR A 23 8.21 14.85 5.24
CA THR A 23 7.02 15.70 5.35
C THR A 23 7.39 17.06 5.91
N LEU A 24 7.21 18.12 5.11
CA LEU A 24 7.40 19.51 5.53
C LEU A 24 6.14 20.09 6.17
N GLU A 25 4.97 19.74 5.61
CA GLU A 25 3.69 20.26 6.04
C GLU A 25 2.56 19.29 5.70
N THR A 26 1.69 19.05 6.68
CA THR A 26 0.43 18.31 6.50
C THR A 26 -0.72 19.15 7.01
N GLN A 27 -1.64 19.52 6.12
CA GLN A 27 -2.88 20.20 6.47
C GLN A 27 -4.05 19.26 6.22
N LEU A 28 -4.58 18.69 7.32
CA LEU A 28 -5.74 17.78 7.25
C LEU A 28 -6.96 18.47 6.60
N ASN A 29 -7.18 19.74 6.93
CA ASN A 29 -8.30 20.55 6.44
C ASN A 29 -9.64 19.79 6.59
N VAL A 30 -10.39 19.55 5.51
CA VAL A 30 -11.68 18.82 5.58
C VAL A 30 -11.60 17.43 6.21
N PHE A 31 -10.41 16.83 6.35
CA PHE A 31 -10.23 15.56 7.05
C PHE A 31 -10.19 15.65 8.58
N GLU A 32 -9.98 16.84 9.16
CA GLU A 32 -9.82 17.01 10.61
C GLU A 32 -11.07 16.55 11.39
N ASP A 33 -12.25 16.97 10.93
CA ASP A 33 -13.55 16.59 11.51
C ASP A 33 -14.31 15.58 10.64
N PHE A 34 -13.66 14.97 9.66
CA PHE A 34 -14.31 14.04 8.75
C PHE A 34 -14.82 12.82 9.52
N ARG A 35 -16.05 12.43 9.23
CA ARG A 35 -16.64 11.18 9.71
C ARG A 35 -17.11 10.40 8.48
N PRO A 36 -16.42 9.33 8.08
CA PRO A 36 -16.77 8.61 6.87
C PRO A 36 -18.16 7.99 7.03
N ALA A 37 -19.04 8.25 6.07
CA ALA A 37 -20.34 7.61 5.97
C ALA A 37 -20.37 6.79 4.68
N ILE A 38 -20.16 5.48 4.79
CA ILE A 38 -20.11 4.57 3.64
C ILE A 38 -21.55 4.34 3.15
N PRO A 39 -21.86 4.67 1.88
CA PRO A 39 -23.16 4.42 1.29
C PRO A 39 -23.53 2.94 1.37
N GLU A 40 -24.82 2.65 1.51
CA GLU A 40 -25.33 1.28 1.66
C GLU A 40 -24.83 0.32 0.57
N GLU A 41 -24.78 0.78 -0.68
CA GLU A 41 -24.28 0.04 -1.85
C GLU A 41 -22.80 -0.37 -1.77
N TYR A 42 -21.99 0.27 -0.92
CA TYR A 42 -20.57 -0.05 -0.74
C TYR A 42 -20.29 -0.86 0.52
N ARG A 43 -21.30 -1.16 1.35
CA ARG A 43 -21.10 -1.93 2.60
C ARG A 43 -20.88 -3.42 2.38
N ASP A 44 -21.19 -3.91 1.18
CA ASP A 44 -20.95 -5.28 0.73
C ASP A 44 -19.65 -5.40 -0.09
N SER A 45 -18.75 -4.41 -0.04
CA SER A 45 -17.46 -4.48 -0.74
C SER A 45 -16.61 -5.68 -0.26
N GLU A 46 -16.23 -6.55 -1.20
CA GLU A 46 -15.39 -7.72 -0.91
C GLU A 46 -13.92 -7.35 -0.66
N PHE A 47 -13.42 -6.30 -1.32
CA PHE A 47 -12.03 -5.85 -1.16
C PHE A 47 -12.03 -4.43 -0.60
N VAL A 48 -11.34 -4.24 0.52
CA VAL A 48 -11.22 -2.96 1.19
C VAL A 48 -9.75 -2.56 1.25
N PHE A 49 -9.44 -1.38 0.72
CA PHE A 49 -8.14 -0.76 0.91
C PHE A 49 -8.27 0.39 1.91
N LEU A 50 -7.79 0.17 3.13
CA LEU A 50 -7.58 1.21 4.13
C LEU A 50 -6.28 1.95 3.79
N ALA A 51 -6.32 2.76 2.73
CA ALA A 51 -5.20 3.58 2.31
C ALA A 51 -4.83 4.62 3.39
N ASN A 52 -3.63 5.15 3.31
CA ASN A 52 -3.02 6.02 4.30
C ASN A 52 -3.89 7.23 4.66
N ILE A 53 -4.40 7.22 5.89
CA ILE A 53 -5.12 8.31 6.55
C ILE A 53 -5.07 8.06 8.06
N ASP A 54 -5.63 8.95 8.88
CA ASP A 54 -5.73 8.75 10.33
C ASP A 54 -6.29 7.34 10.63
N PRO A 55 -5.60 6.52 11.44
CA PRO A 55 -6.03 5.16 11.74
C PRO A 55 -7.44 5.06 12.32
N VAL A 56 -7.90 6.09 13.03
CA VAL A 56 -9.27 6.15 13.54
C VAL A 56 -10.28 6.21 12.39
N LEU A 57 -9.97 6.97 11.34
CA LEU A 57 -10.83 7.02 10.13
C LEU A 57 -10.79 5.70 9.37
N GLN A 58 -9.62 5.04 9.28
CA GLN A 58 -9.50 3.70 8.70
C GLN A 58 -10.40 2.70 9.44
N SER A 59 -10.35 2.68 10.78
CA SER A 59 -11.23 1.84 11.61
C SER A 59 -12.71 2.18 11.41
N MET A 60 -13.08 3.46 11.36
CA MET A 60 -14.48 3.88 11.12
C MET A 60 -15.00 3.43 9.75
N VAL A 61 -14.16 3.38 8.72
CA VAL A 61 -14.54 2.82 7.41
C VAL A 61 -14.77 1.32 7.55
N LEU A 62 -13.82 0.59 8.15
CA LEU A 62 -13.89 -0.86 8.31
C LEU A 62 -15.13 -1.29 9.13
N ASP A 63 -15.50 -0.54 10.18
CA ASP A 63 -16.69 -0.79 11.01
C ASP A 63 -18.01 -0.79 10.20
N GLN A 64 -18.02 -0.17 9.03
CA GLN A 64 -19.21 -0.05 8.18
C GLN A 64 -19.28 -1.10 7.08
N VAL A 65 -18.18 -1.82 6.80
CA VAL A 65 -18.14 -2.89 5.79
C VAL A 65 -18.50 -4.21 6.44
N ARG A 66 -19.46 -4.95 5.88
CA ARG A 66 -20.09 -6.10 6.55
C ARG A 66 -19.21 -7.33 6.63
N SER A 67 -18.67 -7.75 5.47
CA SER A 67 -17.94 -9.01 5.33
C SER A 67 -16.90 -8.88 4.20
N PRO A 68 -15.86 -8.06 4.37
CA PRO A 68 -14.80 -8.01 3.37
C PRO A 68 -14.10 -9.37 3.28
N ARG A 69 -13.83 -9.81 2.05
CA ARG A 69 -12.99 -10.97 1.75
C ARG A 69 -11.52 -10.69 2.05
N LEU A 70 -11.09 -9.44 1.83
CA LEU A 70 -9.74 -9.00 2.11
C LEU A 70 -9.71 -7.51 2.50
N VAL A 71 -9.01 -7.21 3.59
CA VAL A 71 -8.69 -5.87 4.06
C VAL A 71 -7.18 -5.65 3.95
N LEU A 72 -6.79 -4.82 2.99
CA LEU A 72 -5.42 -4.30 2.88
C LEU A 72 -5.34 -2.96 3.60
N CYS A 73 -4.25 -2.73 4.33
CA CYS A 73 -4.00 -1.44 4.96
C CYS A 73 -2.58 -0.99 4.69
N ASP A 74 -2.40 0.30 4.43
CA ASP A 74 -1.11 0.97 4.58
C ASP A 74 -1.23 2.16 5.53
N THR A 75 -0.11 2.81 5.80
CA THR A 75 -0.01 3.94 6.71
C THR A 75 1.19 4.79 6.30
N MET A 76 1.61 5.72 7.17
CA MET A 76 2.85 6.48 7.00
C MET A 76 3.54 6.70 8.34
N ASN A 77 4.82 7.08 8.29
CA ASN A 77 5.62 7.49 9.45
C ASN A 77 4.89 8.45 10.41
N TYR A 78 4.15 9.43 9.88
CA TYR A 78 3.40 10.38 10.71
C TYR A 78 2.41 9.70 11.67
N TRP A 79 1.67 8.68 11.22
CA TRP A 79 0.72 7.96 12.09
C TRP A 79 1.42 6.98 13.02
N ILE A 80 2.52 6.36 12.56
CA ILE A 80 3.38 5.50 13.40
C ILE A 80 3.93 6.29 14.60
N GLU A 81 4.30 7.55 14.40
CA GLU A 81 4.84 8.43 15.45
C GLU A 81 3.77 9.05 16.33
N ASN A 82 2.70 9.58 15.73
CA ASN A 82 1.77 10.49 16.43
C ASN A 82 0.44 9.83 16.84
N ARG A 83 0.14 8.62 16.34
CA ARG A 83 -1.10 7.88 16.55
C ARG A 83 -0.88 6.37 16.73
N ARG A 84 0.27 5.98 17.27
CA ARG A 84 0.71 4.57 17.35
C ARG A 84 -0.34 3.62 17.92
N ASP A 85 -0.98 3.98 19.03
CA ASP A 85 -1.95 3.07 19.68
C ASP A 85 -3.19 2.84 18.79
N ALA A 86 -3.73 3.90 18.19
CA ALA A 86 -4.83 3.80 17.24
C ALA A 86 -4.42 3.04 15.96
N LEU A 87 -3.17 3.20 15.51
CA LEU A 87 -2.63 2.44 14.39
C LEU A 87 -2.56 0.94 14.73
N LEU A 88 -2.06 0.57 15.91
CA LEU A 88 -1.98 -0.83 16.33
C LEU A 88 -3.37 -1.45 16.47
N GLU A 89 -4.35 -0.69 16.96
CA GLU A 89 -5.76 -1.14 16.99
C GLU A 89 -6.28 -1.42 15.57
N THR A 90 -6.09 -0.50 14.62
CA THR A 90 -6.49 -0.71 13.22
C THR A 90 -5.75 -1.89 12.60
N VAL A 91 -4.42 -1.97 12.75
CA VAL A 91 -3.58 -3.06 12.20
C VAL A 91 -4.00 -4.43 12.75
N SER A 92 -4.47 -4.51 13.99
CA SER A 92 -4.94 -5.79 14.57
C SER A 92 -6.18 -6.37 13.89
N ARG A 93 -6.85 -5.57 13.05
CA ARG A 93 -8.13 -5.90 12.41
C ARG A 93 -8.04 -6.09 10.90
N VAL A 94 -6.86 -5.95 10.31
CA VAL A 94 -6.65 -6.05 8.86
C VAL A 94 -6.05 -7.40 8.52
N ASP A 95 -6.31 -7.88 7.32
CA ASP A 95 -5.71 -9.13 6.87
C ASP A 95 -4.25 -8.88 6.47
N TYR A 96 -4.02 -7.86 5.63
CA TYR A 96 -2.73 -7.63 4.96
C TYR A 96 -2.23 -6.23 5.28
N LEU A 97 -0.97 -6.14 5.72
CA LEU A 97 -0.30 -4.87 6.01
C LEU A 97 0.76 -4.56 4.94
N LEU A 98 0.64 -3.41 4.31
CA LEU A 98 1.55 -2.92 3.27
C LEU A 98 2.36 -1.73 3.80
N LEU A 99 3.69 -1.86 3.84
CA LEU A 99 4.60 -0.82 4.32
C LEU A 99 5.77 -0.65 3.36
N ASN A 100 6.46 0.48 3.41
CA ASN A 100 7.85 0.54 2.96
C ASN A 100 8.80 -0.02 4.04
N ASP A 101 10.09 -0.10 3.73
CA ASP A 101 11.08 -0.68 4.62
C ASP A 101 11.42 0.22 5.82
N ALA A 102 11.37 1.54 5.67
CA ALA A 102 11.53 2.49 6.79
C ALA A 102 10.37 2.36 7.80
N GLU A 103 9.13 2.37 7.34
CA GLU A 103 7.91 2.19 8.15
C GLU A 103 7.88 0.82 8.83
N ALA A 104 8.25 -0.24 8.13
CA ALA A 104 8.32 -1.58 8.71
C ALA A 104 9.32 -1.65 9.87
N ARG A 105 10.52 -1.07 9.70
CA ARG A 105 11.52 -0.98 10.77
C ARG A 105 11.02 -0.13 11.94
N GLN A 106 10.40 1.01 11.65
CA GLN A 106 9.89 1.95 12.65
C GLN A 106 8.76 1.34 13.48
N LEU A 107 7.80 0.68 12.84
CA LEU A 107 6.64 0.09 13.52
C LEU A 107 7.05 -1.13 14.34
N ALA A 108 7.90 -2.01 13.81
CA ALA A 108 8.37 -3.21 14.52
C ALA A 108 9.49 -2.97 15.54
N GLY A 109 10.21 -1.84 15.42
CA GLY A 109 11.42 -1.58 16.21
C GLY A 109 12.55 -2.56 15.91
N GLU A 110 12.69 -3.00 14.66
CA GLU A 110 13.68 -4.01 14.22
C GLU A 110 14.38 -3.55 12.94
N PRO A 111 15.73 -3.58 12.87
CA PRO A 111 16.44 -3.15 11.67
C PRO A 111 16.39 -4.18 10.53
N ASN A 112 16.30 -5.47 10.87
CA ASN A 112 16.24 -6.55 9.90
C ASN A 112 14.80 -6.74 9.41
N LEU A 113 14.57 -6.65 8.10
CA LEU A 113 13.21 -6.69 7.53
C LEU A 113 12.49 -8.04 7.71
N ILE A 114 13.23 -9.15 7.81
CA ILE A 114 12.60 -10.46 8.08
C ILE A 114 12.15 -10.51 9.55
N ALA A 115 12.97 -10.03 10.48
CA ALA A 115 12.60 -9.92 11.88
C ALA A 115 11.45 -8.92 12.09
N ALA A 116 11.50 -7.77 11.42
CA ALA A 116 10.44 -6.76 11.42
C ALA A 116 9.13 -7.36 10.90
N GLY A 117 9.15 -8.02 9.73
CA GLY A 117 7.98 -8.68 9.16
C GLY A 117 7.37 -9.73 10.11
N ARG A 118 8.19 -10.53 10.80
CA ARG A 118 7.70 -11.49 11.80
C ARG A 118 7.01 -10.82 12.98
N LYS A 119 7.58 -9.73 13.52
CA LYS A 119 6.93 -8.96 14.59
C LYS A 119 5.64 -8.30 14.14
N LEU A 120 5.58 -7.81 12.90
CA LEU A 120 4.37 -7.19 12.35
C LEU A 120 3.23 -8.20 12.21
N LEU A 121 3.52 -9.46 11.85
CA LEU A 121 2.53 -10.54 11.84
C LEU A 121 1.94 -10.81 13.24
N GLU A 122 2.75 -10.67 14.30
CA GLU A 122 2.28 -10.80 15.69
C GLU A 122 1.30 -9.69 16.10
N MET A 123 1.21 -8.60 15.34
CA MET A 123 0.29 -7.48 15.60
C MET A 123 -1.13 -7.73 15.08
N GLY A 124 -1.37 -8.79 14.29
CA GLY A 124 -2.70 -9.15 13.78
C GLY A 124 -2.74 -9.61 12.32
N PRO A 125 -2.09 -8.91 11.36
CA PRO A 125 -2.16 -9.27 9.95
C PRO A 125 -1.69 -10.71 9.68
N SER A 126 -2.40 -11.42 8.81
CA SER A 126 -1.99 -12.76 8.35
C SER A 126 -0.83 -12.67 7.35
N ARG A 127 -0.69 -11.53 6.66
CA ARG A 127 0.43 -11.23 5.76
C ARG A 127 0.94 -9.81 5.90
N VAL A 128 2.25 -9.66 5.69
CA VAL A 128 2.94 -8.36 5.65
C VAL A 128 3.71 -8.26 4.34
N ILE A 129 3.47 -7.18 3.60
CA ILE A 129 4.15 -6.84 2.35
C ILE A 129 5.03 -5.62 2.61
N ILE A 130 6.34 -5.78 2.42
CA ILE A 130 7.34 -4.73 2.65
C ILE A 130 7.98 -4.36 1.32
N LYS A 131 7.65 -3.17 0.83
CA LYS A 131 8.27 -2.54 -0.35
C LYS A 131 9.65 -1.99 0.06
N LYS A 132 10.65 -2.14 -0.79
CA LYS A 132 12.04 -1.73 -0.52
C LYS A 132 12.54 -0.78 -1.64
N GLY A 133 11.68 0.13 -2.10
CA GLY A 133 11.98 1.01 -3.23
C GLY A 133 12.50 0.24 -4.46
N GLU A 134 13.65 0.67 -4.96
CA GLU A 134 14.38 0.06 -6.08
C GLU A 134 14.94 -1.35 -5.81
N HIS A 135 14.78 -1.89 -4.59
CA HIS A 135 15.22 -3.24 -4.22
C HIS A 135 14.07 -4.28 -4.23
N GLY A 136 12.89 -3.88 -4.68
CA GLY A 136 11.74 -4.76 -4.89
C GLY A 136 10.88 -4.90 -3.65
N VAL A 137 10.28 -6.08 -3.46
CA VAL A 137 9.28 -6.32 -2.40
C VAL A 137 9.48 -7.70 -1.78
N ILE A 138 9.25 -7.79 -0.48
CA ILE A 138 9.13 -9.06 0.23
C ILE A 138 7.72 -9.20 0.82
N MET A 139 7.20 -10.41 0.86
CA MET A 139 5.95 -10.75 1.53
C MET A 139 6.19 -11.93 2.47
N LEU A 140 5.69 -11.80 3.69
CA LEU A 140 5.78 -12.82 4.74
C LEU A 140 4.39 -13.10 5.30
N GLY A 141 4.13 -14.34 5.71
CA GLY A 141 2.87 -14.71 6.35
C GLY A 141 2.44 -16.12 6.00
N GLU A 142 1.58 -16.74 6.81
CA GLU A 142 0.99 -18.06 6.54
C GLU A 142 2.00 -19.17 6.17
N GLY A 143 3.21 -19.13 6.76
CA GLY A 143 4.28 -20.09 6.49
C GLY A 143 4.99 -19.88 5.14
N THR A 144 4.69 -18.80 4.41
CA THR A 144 5.33 -18.46 3.14
C THR A 144 6.24 -17.25 3.27
N PHE A 145 7.30 -17.26 2.47
CA PHE A 145 8.19 -16.13 2.23
C PHE A 145 8.32 -15.97 0.73
N PHE A 146 7.96 -14.79 0.24
CA PHE A 146 8.05 -14.44 -1.18
C PHE A 146 8.92 -13.20 -1.33
N SER A 147 9.81 -13.21 -2.31
CA SER A 147 10.68 -12.08 -2.64
C SER A 147 10.64 -11.86 -4.13
N LEU A 148 10.39 -10.62 -4.52
CA LEU A 148 10.36 -10.18 -5.90
C LEU A 148 11.37 -9.02 -6.05
N PRO A 149 12.31 -9.06 -7.00
CA PRO A 149 13.20 -7.92 -7.26
C PRO A 149 12.39 -6.73 -7.79
N ALA A 150 12.98 -5.53 -7.84
CA ALA A 150 12.34 -4.40 -8.51
C ALA A 150 12.39 -4.58 -10.03
N TYR A 151 11.46 -3.92 -10.72
CA TYR A 151 11.62 -3.69 -12.16
C TYR A 151 12.73 -2.66 -12.37
N PRO A 152 13.75 -2.93 -13.21
CA PRO A 152 14.85 -2.01 -13.44
C PRO A 152 14.35 -0.83 -14.28
N LEU A 153 14.26 0.35 -13.65
CA LEU A 153 13.99 1.61 -14.32
C LEU A 153 15.29 2.41 -14.45
N GLU A 154 15.56 2.97 -15.63
CA GLU A 154 16.74 3.82 -15.85
C GLU A 154 16.67 5.14 -15.08
N SER A 155 15.44 5.64 -14.83
CA SER A 155 15.21 6.87 -14.07
C SER A 155 13.88 6.83 -13.33
N VAL A 156 13.92 7.21 -12.06
CA VAL A 156 12.73 7.46 -11.23
C VAL A 156 12.48 8.97 -11.26
N PHE A 157 11.29 9.39 -11.68
CA PHE A 157 10.94 10.82 -11.80
C PHE A 157 10.29 11.35 -10.51
N ASP A 158 9.27 10.65 -10.01
CA ASP A 158 8.52 11.04 -8.82
C ASP A 158 8.04 9.79 -8.06
N PRO A 159 8.60 9.45 -6.89
CA PRO A 159 8.17 8.27 -6.11
C PRO A 159 6.78 8.44 -5.46
N THR A 160 6.17 9.63 -5.54
CA THR A 160 4.87 9.91 -4.92
C THR A 160 3.76 9.01 -5.46
N GLY A 161 3.07 8.31 -4.56
CA GLY A 161 1.95 7.43 -4.91
C GLY A 161 2.36 6.05 -5.42
N ALA A 162 3.65 5.71 -5.44
CA ALA A 162 4.11 4.36 -5.79
C ALA A 162 3.51 3.29 -4.86
N GLY A 163 3.42 3.59 -3.56
CA GLY A 163 2.83 2.70 -2.56
C GLY A 163 1.33 2.48 -2.76
N ASP A 164 0.57 3.55 -2.94
CA ASP A 164 -0.87 3.47 -3.21
C ASP A 164 -1.15 2.75 -4.54
N SER A 165 -0.33 3.02 -5.56
CA SER A 165 -0.41 2.37 -6.87
C SER A 165 -0.11 0.88 -6.80
N PHE A 166 0.83 0.48 -5.93
CA PHE A 166 1.08 -0.92 -5.62
C PHE A 166 -0.18 -1.56 -5.02
N GLY A 167 -0.78 -0.95 -3.99
CA GLY A 167 -1.99 -1.47 -3.35
C GLY A 167 -3.17 -1.57 -4.33
N GLY A 168 -3.34 -0.56 -5.18
CA GLY A 168 -4.34 -0.55 -6.24
C GLY A 168 -4.13 -1.65 -7.28
N GLY A 169 -2.91 -1.85 -7.77
CA GLY A 169 -2.57 -2.93 -8.70
C GLY A 169 -2.74 -4.32 -8.08
N PHE A 170 -2.35 -4.46 -6.81
CA PHE A 170 -2.49 -5.70 -6.04
C PHE A 170 -3.96 -6.11 -5.87
N LEU A 171 -4.80 -5.21 -5.33
CA LEU A 171 -6.22 -5.50 -5.14
C LEU A 171 -6.98 -5.57 -6.45
N GLY A 172 -6.64 -4.74 -7.43
CA GLY A 172 -7.28 -4.76 -8.75
C GLY A 172 -7.01 -6.03 -9.54
N PHE A 173 -5.89 -6.71 -9.30
CA PHE A 173 -5.66 -8.06 -9.81
C PHE A 173 -6.50 -9.08 -9.04
N LEU A 174 -6.41 -9.11 -7.70
CA LEU A 174 -7.14 -10.09 -6.87
C LEU A 174 -8.66 -10.00 -7.02
N SER A 175 -9.21 -8.80 -7.23
CA SER A 175 -10.66 -8.61 -7.39
C SER A 175 -11.22 -9.24 -8.67
N ARG A 176 -10.36 -9.68 -9.58
CA ARG A 176 -10.73 -10.37 -10.83
C ARG A 176 -10.49 -11.88 -10.75
N GLU A 177 -9.81 -12.34 -9.71
CA GLU A 177 -9.51 -13.75 -9.52
C GLU A 177 -10.69 -14.44 -8.80
N PRO A 178 -11.11 -15.63 -9.25
CA PRO A 178 -12.20 -16.35 -8.59
C PRO A 178 -11.79 -16.76 -7.17
N GLU A 179 -10.53 -17.16 -6.99
CA GLU A 179 -9.99 -17.67 -5.73
C GLU A 179 -8.68 -16.97 -5.35
N MET A 180 -8.51 -16.75 -4.04
CA MET A 180 -7.29 -16.21 -3.45
C MET A 180 -6.36 -17.35 -3.07
N THR A 181 -5.75 -17.96 -4.08
CA THR A 181 -4.72 -18.98 -3.89
C THR A 181 -3.37 -18.31 -3.60
N GLU A 182 -2.43 -19.07 -3.05
CA GLU A 182 -1.05 -18.58 -2.87
C GLU A 182 -0.43 -18.08 -4.18
N GLU A 183 -0.75 -18.74 -5.30
CA GLU A 183 -0.29 -18.32 -6.63
C GLU A 183 -0.91 -16.98 -7.05
N SER A 184 -2.23 -16.80 -6.88
CA SER A 184 -2.89 -15.55 -7.26
C SER A 184 -2.42 -14.38 -6.37
N ILE A 185 -2.14 -14.62 -5.09
CA ILE A 185 -1.56 -13.62 -4.19
C ILE A 185 -0.14 -13.21 -4.63
N ARG A 186 0.72 -14.18 -5.00
CA ARG A 186 2.05 -13.86 -5.54
C ARG A 186 1.96 -13.07 -6.84
N ARG A 187 1.07 -13.45 -7.74
CA ARG A 187 0.82 -12.69 -8.98
C ARG A 187 0.31 -11.28 -8.68
N ALA A 188 -0.54 -11.10 -7.68
CA ALA A 188 -0.99 -9.79 -7.24
C ALA A 188 0.17 -8.89 -6.78
N VAL A 189 1.15 -9.44 -6.07
CA VAL A 189 2.38 -8.72 -5.69
C VAL A 189 3.15 -8.26 -6.94
N VAL A 190 3.21 -9.09 -7.98
CA VAL A 190 3.83 -8.71 -9.27
C VAL A 190 3.03 -7.60 -9.95
N TYR A 191 1.70 -7.71 -10.06
CA TYR A 191 0.87 -6.65 -10.65
C TYR A 191 0.96 -5.34 -9.87
N GLY A 192 0.99 -5.38 -8.54
CA GLY A 192 1.26 -4.20 -7.70
C GLY A 192 2.62 -3.57 -8.04
N SER A 193 3.67 -4.39 -8.17
CA SER A 193 5.01 -3.91 -8.53
C SER A 193 5.05 -3.31 -9.94
N VAL A 194 4.35 -3.92 -10.90
CA VAL A 194 4.21 -3.41 -12.27
C VAL A 194 3.50 -2.05 -12.26
N THR A 195 2.38 -1.92 -11.57
CA THR A 195 1.64 -0.65 -11.49
C THR A 195 2.48 0.43 -10.81
N ALA A 196 3.17 0.11 -9.72
CA ALA A 196 4.08 1.04 -9.05
C ALA A 196 5.25 1.47 -9.95
N SER A 197 5.79 0.56 -10.78
CA SER A 197 6.87 0.90 -11.71
C SER A 197 6.46 1.94 -12.75
N PHE A 198 5.18 2.00 -13.14
CA PHE A 198 4.65 3.07 -13.97
C PHE A 198 4.39 4.35 -13.18
N ALA A 199 3.89 4.23 -11.94
CA ALA A 199 3.58 5.39 -11.11
C ALA A 199 4.75 6.36 -10.97
N VAL A 200 5.98 5.84 -10.96
CA VAL A 200 7.19 6.63 -10.73
C VAL A 200 7.83 7.24 -11.97
N GLU A 201 7.30 6.97 -13.17
CA GLU A 201 7.89 7.45 -14.45
C GLU A 201 7.54 8.91 -14.79
N ASP A 202 6.51 9.50 -14.18
CA ASP A 202 6.08 10.89 -14.41
C ASP A 202 5.55 11.50 -13.11
N PHE A 203 5.42 12.82 -13.07
CA PHE A 203 4.92 13.55 -11.92
C PHE A 203 3.50 13.13 -11.52
N SER A 204 3.32 12.79 -10.25
CA SER A 204 2.02 12.44 -9.67
C SER A 204 1.31 11.33 -10.47
N CYS A 205 -0.01 11.36 -10.59
CA CYS A 205 -0.78 10.30 -11.25
C CYS A 205 -0.80 10.38 -12.79
N ARG A 206 0.04 11.21 -13.43
CA ARG A 206 -0.03 11.43 -14.90
C ARG A 206 0.22 10.16 -15.68
N ARG A 207 1.28 9.42 -15.35
CA ARG A 207 1.61 8.17 -16.03
C ARG A 207 0.52 7.12 -15.87
N LEU A 208 -0.09 7.05 -14.69
CA LEU A 208 -1.20 6.14 -14.38
C LEU A 208 -2.46 6.50 -15.16
N GLY A 209 -2.76 7.79 -15.33
CA GLY A 209 -3.92 8.25 -16.09
C GLY A 209 -3.87 7.93 -17.58
N ALA A 210 -2.67 7.70 -18.14
CA ALA A 210 -2.46 7.30 -19.52
C ALA A 210 -2.22 5.79 -19.69
N LEU A 211 -2.25 5.01 -18.62
CA LEU A 211 -1.87 3.60 -18.63
C LEU A 211 -2.99 2.72 -19.21
N THR A 212 -2.63 1.84 -20.15
CA THR A 212 -3.55 0.85 -20.72
C THR A 212 -3.37 -0.52 -20.07
N ARG A 213 -4.34 -1.43 -20.30
CA ARG A 213 -4.18 -2.81 -19.83
C ARG A 213 -3.04 -3.50 -20.58
N GLU A 214 -2.87 -3.20 -21.85
CA GLU A 214 -1.81 -3.72 -22.71
C GLU A 214 -0.42 -3.36 -22.18
N ASP A 215 -0.23 -2.11 -21.71
CA ASP A 215 1.01 -1.66 -21.08
C ASP A 215 1.34 -2.49 -19.83
N ILE A 216 0.34 -2.70 -18.97
CA ILE A 216 0.49 -3.49 -17.73
C ILE A 216 0.88 -4.94 -18.07
N GLU A 217 0.19 -5.57 -19.02
CA GLU A 217 0.49 -6.95 -19.40
C GLU A 217 1.85 -7.07 -20.11
N ALA A 218 2.29 -6.05 -20.86
CA ALA A 218 3.63 -6.01 -21.44
C ALA A 218 4.71 -5.95 -20.35
N ARG A 219 4.60 -4.99 -19.42
CA ARG A 219 5.53 -4.84 -18.30
C ARG A 219 5.53 -6.07 -17.38
N PHE A 220 4.39 -6.72 -17.19
CA PHE A 220 4.31 -8.00 -16.47
C PHE A 220 5.14 -9.10 -17.15
N ARG A 221 5.03 -9.25 -18.48
CA ARG A 221 5.83 -10.24 -19.24
C ARG A 221 7.33 -9.94 -19.12
N GLU A 222 7.73 -8.68 -19.27
CA GLU A 222 9.13 -8.27 -19.08
C GLU A 222 9.63 -8.61 -17.67
N PHE A 223 8.80 -8.37 -16.64
CA PHE A 223 9.12 -8.72 -15.25
C PHE A 223 9.35 -10.24 -15.09
N MET A 224 8.51 -11.06 -15.74
CA MET A 224 8.66 -12.51 -15.73
C MET A 224 9.94 -12.95 -16.45
N GLU A 225 10.30 -12.32 -17.57
CA GLU A 225 11.52 -12.64 -18.32
C GLU A 225 12.78 -12.36 -17.51
N ILE A 226 12.85 -11.23 -16.78
CA ILE A 226 14.03 -10.88 -15.98
C ILE A 226 14.15 -11.66 -14.65
N THR A 227 13.10 -12.38 -14.25
CA THR A 227 13.07 -13.18 -13.01
C THR A 227 13.06 -14.68 -13.24
N CYS A 228 13.04 -15.12 -14.50
CA CYS A 228 13.12 -16.53 -14.88
C CYS A 228 14.59 -16.98 -14.91
N PHE A 229 14.90 -18.08 -14.22
CA PHE A 229 16.21 -18.73 -14.20
C PHE A 229 16.12 -20.13 -14.81
#